data_AF-A0A831YIH4-F1
#
_entry.id   AF-A0A831YIH4-F1
#
_cell.length_a   1.000
_cell.length_b   1.000
_cell.length_c   1.000
_cell.angle_alpha   90.00
_cell.angle_beta   90.00
_cell.angle_gamma   90.00
#
_symmetry.space_group_name_H-M   'P 1'
#
loop_
_entity.id
_entity.type
_entity.pdbx_description
1 polymer ?
#
loop_
_entity_poly.entity_id
_entity_poly.type
_entity_poly.pdbx_seq_one_letter_code
_entity_poly.pdbx_strand_id
1 'polypeptide(L)'
;SDVELAKKVWAVAGVLQKGGALTLNCTCRLGLMPVEVTAVRGNRYVVAKFYLNASSPRSRRVFFIVGEAGNVLQRREVDTAEAEVTAYEFLKYIESL
;
A
#
# COMPACT_ATOMS: atom_id res chain seq x y z
N SER A 1 14.60 -9.93 -3.41
CA SER A 1 13.97 -10.79 -4.44
C SER A 1 12.48 -10.45 -4.51
N ASP A 2 11.77 -10.93 -5.54
CA ASP A 2 10.31 -10.75 -5.62
C ASP A 2 9.57 -11.45 -4.47
N VAL A 3 10.11 -12.55 -3.95
CA VAL A 3 9.59 -13.23 -2.75
C VAL A 3 9.62 -12.31 -1.53
N GLU A 4 10.72 -11.58 -1.30
CA GLU A 4 10.82 -10.63 -0.18
C GLU A 4 9.89 -9.43 -0.36
N LEU A 5 9.71 -8.94 -1.59
CA LEU A 5 8.73 -7.89 -1.88
C LEU A 5 7.30 -8.38 -1.63
N ALA A 6 6.97 -9.61 -2.03
CA ALA A 6 5.66 -10.20 -1.77
C ALA A 6 5.41 -10.36 -0.27
N LYS A 7 6.41 -10.76 0.53
CA LYS A 7 6.30 -10.77 1.99
C LYS A 7 5.99 -9.38 2.56
N LYS A 8 6.62 -8.32 2.03
CA LYS A 8 6.33 -6.94 2.44
C LYS A 8 4.92 -6.48 2.05
N VAL A 9 4.43 -6.87 0.88
CA VAL A 9 3.04 -6.65 0.47
C VAL A 9 2.09 -7.28 1.49
N TRP A 10 2.31 -8.55 1.85
CA TRP A 10 1.48 -9.26 2.82
C TRP A 10 1.55 -8.67 4.24
N ALA A 11 2.73 -8.23 4.68
CA ALA A 11 2.88 -7.53 5.96
C ALA A 11 2.04 -6.24 5.99
N VAL A 12 2.11 -5.42 4.94
CA VAL A 12 1.31 -4.18 4.84
C VAL A 12 -0.19 -4.50 4.74
N ALA A 13 -0.59 -5.53 4.01
CA ALA A 13 -1.97 -6.00 3.98
C ALA A 13 -2.48 -6.39 5.37
N GLY A 14 -1.66 -7.12 6.15
CA GLY A 14 -1.97 -7.51 7.52
C GLY A 14 -2.14 -6.34 8.49
N VAL A 15 -1.49 -5.21 8.22
CA VAL A 15 -1.70 -3.95 8.95
C VAL A 15 -2.99 -3.28 8.48
N LEU A 16 -3.12 -3.03 7.17
CA LEU A 16 -4.22 -2.25 6.61
C LEU A 16 -5.59 -2.93 6.73
N GLN A 17 -5.66 -4.26 6.81
CA GLN A 17 -6.92 -4.99 7.02
C GLN A 17 -7.64 -4.60 8.33
N LYS A 18 -6.89 -4.05 9.31
CA LYS A 18 -7.48 -3.53 10.56
C LYS A 18 -8.37 -2.30 10.32
N GLY A 19 -8.16 -1.63 9.19
CA GLY A 19 -8.88 -0.42 8.80
C GLY A 19 -10.25 -0.66 8.19
N GLY A 20 -10.61 -1.89 7.80
CA GLY A 20 -11.90 -2.19 7.18
C GLY A 20 -11.79 -3.18 6.02
N ALA A 21 -12.56 -2.94 4.95
CA ALA A 21 -12.57 -3.82 3.79
C ALA A 21 -11.23 -3.74 3.05
N LEU A 22 -10.55 -4.87 2.89
CA LEU A 22 -9.26 -4.96 2.21
C LEU A 22 -9.44 -5.50 0.78
N THR A 23 -8.79 -4.86 -0.19
CA THR A 23 -8.64 -5.35 -1.57
C THR A 23 -7.16 -5.41 -1.93
N LEU A 24 -6.73 -6.51 -2.52
CA LEU A 24 -5.42 -6.64 -3.15
C LEU A 24 -5.61 -6.80 -4.65
N ASN A 25 -4.97 -5.93 -5.42
CA ASN A 25 -4.94 -6.02 -6.88
C ASN A 25 -3.49 -6.15 -7.35
N CYS A 26 -3.21 -7.11 -8.21
CA CYS A 26 -1.92 -7.25 -8.89
C CYS A 26 -2.17 -7.18 -10.39
N THR A 27 -1.51 -6.24 -11.07
CA THR A 27 -1.56 -6.19 -12.53
C THR A 27 -0.26 -6.75 -13.11
N CYS A 28 -0.34 -7.83 -13.88
CA CYS A 28 0.81 -8.42 -14.58
C CYS A 28 1.22 -7.60 -15.81
N ARG A 29 1.59 -6.33 -15.63
CA ARG A 29 2.18 -5.52 -16.70
C ARG A 29 3.67 -5.85 -16.82
N LEU A 30 4.10 -6.16 -18.05
CA LEU A 30 5.50 -6.33 -18.41
C LEU A 30 6.32 -5.16 -17.87
N GLY A 31 7.29 -5.48 -17.00
CA GLY A 31 8.31 -4.54 -16.52
C GLY A 31 8.12 -3.96 -15.12
N LEU A 32 6.92 -3.88 -14.54
CA LEU A 32 6.76 -3.28 -13.19
C LEU A 32 5.86 -4.06 -12.23
N MET A 33 4.89 -4.83 -12.74
CA MET A 33 3.97 -5.65 -11.94
C MET A 33 3.44 -4.94 -10.68
N PRO A 34 2.65 -3.85 -10.82
CA PRO A 34 2.15 -3.12 -9.66
C PRO A 34 1.21 -3.98 -8.82
N VAL A 35 1.36 -3.87 -7.50
CA VAL A 35 0.44 -4.43 -6.51
C VAL A 35 -0.11 -3.31 -5.65
N GLU A 36 -1.43 -3.22 -5.58
CA GLU A 36 -2.15 -2.21 -4.81
C GLU A 36 -2.87 -2.91 -3.65
N VAL A 37 -2.49 -2.56 -2.43
CA VAL A 37 -3.14 -2.98 -1.18
C VAL A 37 -4.03 -1.82 -0.74
N THR A 38 -5.34 -2.01 -0.82
CA THR A 38 -6.33 -0.96 -0.54
C THR A 38 -7.15 -1.35 0.67
N ALA A 39 -7.23 -0.48 1.67
CA ALA A 39 -8.17 -0.59 2.78
C ALA A 39 -9.20 0.53 2.69
N VAL A 40 -10.48 0.19 2.91
CA VAL A 40 -11.60 1.13 2.83
C VAL A 40 -12.44 1.06 4.10
N ARG A 41 -12.77 2.24 4.65
CA ARG A 41 -13.68 2.42 5.79
C ARG A 41 -14.66 3.55 5.51
N GLY A 42 -15.93 3.21 5.28
CA GLY A 42 -16.93 4.21 4.89
C GLY A 42 -16.52 4.89 3.58
N ASN A 43 -16.36 6.21 3.60
CA ASN A 43 -15.92 7.01 2.45
C ASN A 43 -14.40 7.24 2.38
N ARG A 44 -13.63 6.76 3.37
CA ARG A 44 -12.17 6.92 3.43
C ARG A 44 -11.44 5.69 2.94
N TYR A 45 -10.25 5.89 2.38
CA TYR A 45 -9.42 4.83 1.85
C TYR A 45 -7.93 5.08 2.08
N VAL A 46 -7.18 3.98 2.20
CA VAL A 46 -5.72 3.95 2.11
C VAL A 46 -5.32 3.01 0.98
N VAL A 47 -4.42 3.43 0.10
CA VAL A 47 -3.79 2.59 -0.92
C VAL A 47 -2.29 2.56 -0.66
N ALA A 48 -1.71 1.36 -0.55
CA ALA A 48 -0.28 1.13 -0.61
C ALA A 48 0.07 0.43 -1.93
N LYS A 49 0.90 1.07 -2.76
CA LYS A 49 1.29 0.58 -4.07
C LYS A 49 2.75 0.14 -4.08
N PHE A 50 2.95 -1.12 -4.42
CA PHE A 50 4.24 -1.78 -4.62
C PHE A 50 4.46 -2.05 -6.11
N TYR A 51 5.71 -2.35 -6.47
CA TYR A 51 6.07 -2.91 -7.76
C TYR A 51 6.79 -4.24 -7.51
N LEU A 52 6.23 -5.35 -8.00
CA LEU A 52 6.82 -6.69 -7.90
C LEU A 52 7.77 -6.94 -9.07
N ASN A 53 8.84 -6.15 -9.14
CA ASN A 53 9.96 -6.42 -10.03
C ASN A 53 11.27 -6.05 -9.34
N ALA A 54 11.92 -6.99 -8.68
CA ALA A 54 13.13 -6.75 -7.91
C ALA A 54 14.30 -6.18 -8.74
N SER A 55 14.28 -6.35 -10.07
CA SER A 55 15.25 -5.75 -10.99
C SER A 55 15.01 -4.25 -11.25
N SER A 56 13.82 -3.72 -10.89
CA SER A 56 13.48 -2.32 -11.05
C SER A 56 13.82 -1.50 -9.79
N PRO A 57 14.48 -0.34 -9.92
CA PRO A 57 14.69 0.59 -8.81
C PRO A 57 13.39 1.04 -8.13
N ARG A 58 12.28 1.10 -8.89
CA ARG A 58 10.97 1.48 -8.36
C ARG A 58 10.44 0.51 -7.31
N SER A 59 10.89 -0.74 -7.32
CA SER A 59 10.48 -1.77 -6.36
C SER A 59 11.13 -1.59 -5.00
N ARG A 60 12.06 -0.65 -4.85
CA ARG A 60 12.61 -0.23 -3.55
C ARG A 60 11.71 0.76 -2.82
N ARG A 61 10.69 1.28 -3.49
CA ARG A 61 9.78 2.31 -2.99
C ARG A 61 8.35 1.80 -2.89
N VAL A 62 7.60 2.33 -1.93
CA VAL A 62 6.17 2.08 -1.74
C VAL A 62 5.44 3.41 -1.68
N PHE A 63 4.35 3.51 -2.44
CA PHE A 63 3.54 4.73 -2.52
C PHE A 63 2.28 4.56 -1.69
N PHE A 64 2.15 5.37 -0.65
CA PHE A 64 0.97 5.44 0.19
C PHE A 64 0.11 6.63 -0.21
N ILE A 65 -1.19 6.41 -0.30
CA ILE A 65 -2.21 7.42 -0.56
C ILE A 65 -3.31 7.23 0.47
N VAL A 66 -3.71 8.30 1.13
CA VAL A 66 -4.95 8.35 1.90
C VAL A 66 -5.91 9.33 1.22
N GLY A 67 -7.19 8.97 1.19
CA GLY A 67 -8.20 9.79 0.56
C GLY A 67 -9.60 9.61 1.14
N GLU A 68 -10.50 10.48 0.71
CA GLU A 68 -11.90 10.50 1.13
C GLU A 68 -12.81 10.90 -0.04
N ALA A 69 -13.90 10.15 -0.23
CA ALA A 69 -14.89 10.39 -1.29
C ALA A 69 -14.29 10.55 -2.70
N GLY A 70 -13.23 9.79 -3.00
CA GLY A 70 -12.51 9.85 -4.28
C GLY A 70 -11.44 10.93 -4.39
N ASN A 71 -11.25 11.77 -3.35
CA ASN A 71 -10.20 12.79 -3.31
C ASN A 71 -8.96 12.28 -2.57
N VAL A 72 -7.78 12.63 -3.07
CA VAL A 72 -6.52 12.38 -2.37
C VAL A 72 -6.30 13.46 -1.31
N LEU A 73 -6.18 13.06 -0.05
CA LEU A 73 -5.87 13.96 1.06
C LEU A 73 -4.36 14.08 1.25
N GLN A 74 -3.65 12.95 1.21
CA GLN A 74 -2.21 12.91 1.41
C GLN A 74 -1.59 11.74 0.63
N ARG A 75 -0.35 11.94 0.19
CA ARG A 75 0.49 10.91 -0.41
C ARG A 75 1.88 10.90 0.22
N ARG A 76 2.49 9.73 0.35
CA ARG A 76 3.88 9.59 0.80
C ARG A 76 4.55 8.45 0.06
N GLU A 77 5.78 8.68 -0.39
CA GLU A 77 6.66 7.65 -0.93
C GLU A 77 7.72 7.32 0.13
N VAL A 78 7.91 6.04 0.41
CA VAL A 78 8.89 5.56 1.41
C VAL A 78 9.69 4.38 0.87
N ASP A 79 10.81 4.06 1.50
CA ASP A 79 11.52 2.82 1.23
C ASP A 79 10.71 1.60 1.68
N THR A 80 10.88 0.46 1.01
CA THR A 80 10.19 -0.80 1.38
C THR A 80 10.48 -1.27 2.80
N ALA A 81 11.61 -0.86 3.38
CA ALA A 81 11.95 -1.12 4.78
C ALA A 81 11.00 -0.42 5.76
N GLU A 82 10.50 0.76 5.42
CA GLU A 82 9.65 1.62 6.26
C GLU A 82 8.14 1.39 6.01
N ALA A 83 7.80 0.54 5.04
CA ALA A 83 6.44 0.38 4.55
C ALA A 83 5.44 -0.06 5.63
N GLU A 84 5.84 -0.94 6.55
CA GLU A 84 4.95 -1.44 7.61
C GLU A 84 4.64 -0.37 8.65
N VAL A 85 5.66 0.36 9.11
CA VAL A 85 5.48 1.51 10.03
C VAL A 85 4.62 2.59 9.38
N THR A 86 4.91 2.89 8.12
CA THR A 86 4.12 3.82 7.31
C THR A 86 2.66 3.37 7.16
N ALA A 87 2.40 2.08 7.02
CA ALA A 87 1.04 1.54 6.97
C ALA A 87 0.28 1.77 8.29
N TYR A 88 0.93 1.60 9.45
CA TYR A 88 0.33 1.92 10.74
C TYR A 88 0.01 3.42 10.88
N GLU A 89 0.88 4.29 10.38
CA GLU A 89 0.63 5.73 10.39
C GLU A 89 -0.56 6.09 9.49
N PHE A 90 -0.63 5.53 8.28
CA PHE A 90 -1.72 5.78 7.34
C PHE A 90 -3.06 5.19 7.82
N LEU A 91 -3.02 4.04 8.48
CA LEU A 91 -4.19 3.41 9.09
C LEU A 91 -4.89 4.35 10.09
N LYS A 92 -4.12 5.09 10.90
CA LYS A 92 -4.67 6.03 11.89
C LYS A 92 -5.57 7.10 11.26
N TYR A 93 -5.29 7.55 10.03
CA TYR A 93 -6.09 8.57 9.35
C TYR A 93 -7.50 8.10 8.99
N ILE A 94 -7.68 6.80 8.76
CA ILE A 94 -8.99 6.22 8.45
C ILE A 94 -9.67 5.66 9.71
N GLU A 95 -8.93 5.46 10.80
CA GLU A 95 -9.46 5.05 12.10
C GLU A 95 -9.92 6.21 12.99
N SER A 96 -9.29 7.39 12.87
CA SER A 96 -9.64 8.57 13.65
C SER A 96 -11.02 9.10 13.25
N LEU A 97 -12.00 8.84 14.12
CA LEU A 97 -13.30 9.52 14.21
C LEU A 97 -13.15 10.81 15.00
#